data_AF-A0AAD3RGB5-F1
#
_entry.id   AF-A0AAD3RGB5-F1
#
_cell.length_a   1.000
_cell.length_b   1.000
_cell.length_c   1.000
_cell.angle_alpha   90.00
_cell.angle_beta   90.00
_cell.angle_gamma   90.00
#
_symmetry.space_group_name_H-M   'P 1'
#
loop_
_entity.id
_entity.type
_entity.pdbx_description
1 polymer ?
#
loop_
_entity_poly.entity_id
_entity_poly.type
_entity_poly.pdbx_seq_one_letter_code
_entity_poly.pdbx_strand_id
1 'polypeptide(L)'
;MRSHLLFQHSVITRVQVGRGGIPVQRVTLRQDQTRQGITLWREAAVDAAPQLGDNMKFTHLKVKSSDYGLQLHSTTYTAFEKTKATAMAVKVSGVMDGRAGIVTLLLDDGTMLDIEKTLWVPFDEELKKGPVSVNVTTLGKSIVEIGAKAEEL
;
A
#
# COMPACT_ATOMS: atom_id res chain seq x y z
N MET A 1 -18.28 -5.19 4.87
CA MET A 1 -17.68 -4.52 3.70
C MET A 1 -16.32 -3.98 4.11
N ARG A 2 -15.22 -4.59 3.65
CA ARG A 2 -13.84 -4.15 3.97
C ARG A 2 -13.32 -3.31 2.80
N SER A 3 -13.26 -2.00 3.02
CA SER A 3 -12.86 -0.97 2.07
C SER A 3 -11.33 -0.85 1.97
N HIS A 4 -10.79 -0.97 0.77
CA HIS A 4 -9.35 -0.89 0.50
C HIS A 4 -9.02 0.51 -0.08
N LEU A 5 -8.07 1.22 0.54
CA LEU A 5 -7.64 2.57 0.14
C LEU A 5 -6.28 2.47 -0.56
N LEU A 6 -6.27 2.68 -1.87
CA LEU A 6 -5.07 2.65 -2.71
C LEU A 6 -4.44 4.05 -2.80
N PHE A 7 -3.12 4.11 -2.66
CA PHE A 7 -2.34 5.34 -2.69
C PHE A 7 -1.76 5.63 -4.08
N GLN A 8 -2.06 6.80 -4.67
CA GLN A 8 -1.75 7.08 -6.09
C GLN A 8 -0.65 8.11 -6.37
N HIS A 9 -0.41 9.10 -5.50
CA HIS A 9 0.66 10.11 -5.68
C HIS A 9 1.15 10.63 -4.33
N SER A 10 2.47 10.83 -4.18
CA SER A 10 3.08 11.57 -3.07
C SER A 10 4.16 12.54 -3.58
N VAL A 11 4.00 13.83 -3.27
CA VAL A 11 5.08 14.82 -3.39
C VAL A 11 5.16 15.58 -2.08
N ILE A 12 6.34 15.57 -1.46
CA ILE A 12 6.65 16.42 -0.30
C ILE A 12 7.17 17.74 -0.84
N THR A 13 6.45 18.82 -0.58
CA THR A 13 6.82 20.19 -0.95
C THR A 13 7.02 21.00 0.34
N ARG A 14 8.00 21.89 0.35
CA ARG A 14 8.17 22.84 1.47
C ARG A 14 7.46 24.13 1.14
N VAL A 15 6.45 24.48 1.93
CA VAL A 15 5.79 25.78 1.83
C VAL A 15 6.51 26.75 2.77
N GLN A 16 6.99 27.87 2.23
CA GLN A 16 7.63 28.91 3.03
C GLN A 16 6.55 29.66 3.83
N VAL A 17 6.75 29.72 5.15
CA VAL A 17 5.95 30.53 6.05
C VAL A 17 6.91 31.34 6.91
N GLY A 18 7.04 32.64 6.62
CA GLY A 18 8.05 33.50 7.24
C GLY A 18 9.48 33.08 6.89
N ARG A 19 10.36 32.92 7.90
CA ARG A 19 11.75 32.46 7.71
C ARG A 19 11.90 30.93 7.74
N GLY A 20 10.82 30.18 7.95
CA GLY A 20 10.83 28.72 8.06
C GLY A 20 10.14 28.02 6.88
N GLY A 21 10.66 26.85 6.49
CA GLY A 21 10.01 25.97 5.51
C GLY A 21 9.18 24.90 6.22
N ILE A 22 7.87 24.89 6.01
CA ILE A 22 6.98 23.86 6.56
C ILE A 22 6.84 22.73 5.53
N PRO A 23 7.16 21.47 5.86
CA PRO A 23 6.94 20.36 4.95
C PRO A 23 5.45 20.07 4.82
N VAL A 24 5.00 19.89 3.59
CA VAL A 24 3.63 19.57 3.21
C VAL A 24 3.68 18.42 2.22
N GLN A 25 2.95 17.36 2.49
CA GLN A 25 2.81 16.24 1.55
C GLN A 25 1.38 16.18 1.08
N ARG A 26 1.18 16.26 -0.24
CA ARG A 26 -0.14 16.04 -0.85
C ARG A 26 -0.22 14.61 -1.34
N VAL A 27 -1.30 13.96 -0.96
CA VAL A 27 -1.54 12.56 -1.27
C VAL A 27 -2.95 12.36 -1.77
N THR A 28 -3.12 11.45 -2.73
CA THR A 28 -4.45 11.08 -3.23
C THR A 28 -4.74 9.65 -2.81
N LEU A 29 -5.78 9.50 -2.00
CA LEU A 29 -6.35 8.18 -1.70
C LEU A 29 -7.39 7.84 -2.76
N ARG A 30 -7.43 6.57 -3.14
CA ARG A 30 -8.47 6.02 -4.00
C ARG A 30 -9.15 4.88 -3.26
N GLN A 31 -10.46 4.99 -3.09
CA GLN A 31 -11.30 3.88 -2.64
C GLN A 31 -12.29 3.58 -3.75
N ASP A 32 -12.19 2.41 -4.37
CA ASP A 32 -13.00 2.02 -5.52
C ASP A 32 -12.90 3.03 -6.69
N GLN A 33 -13.99 3.78 -6.94
CA GLN A 33 -14.08 4.85 -7.95
C GLN A 33 -13.88 6.26 -7.37
N THR A 34 -13.85 6.39 -6.04
CA THR A 34 -13.75 7.68 -5.37
C THR A 34 -12.29 8.03 -5.13
N ARG A 35 -11.89 9.24 -5.53
CA ARG A 35 -10.57 9.80 -5.24
C ARG A 35 -10.72 10.93 -4.24
N GLN A 36 -9.91 10.92 -3.20
CA GLN A 36 -9.90 11.95 -2.17
C GLN A 36 -8.48 12.45 -1.92
N GLY A 37 -8.30 13.76 -2.09
CA GLY A 37 -7.06 14.43 -1.75
C GLY A 37 -6.93 14.64 -0.24
N ILE A 38 -5.75 14.29 0.29
CA ILE A 38 -5.33 14.58 1.66
C ILE A 38 -4.07 15.46 1.61
N THR A 39 -4.02 16.47 2.46
CA THR A 39 -2.83 17.28 2.69
C THR A 39 -2.30 17.03 4.10
N LEU A 40 -1.10 16.46 4.18
CA LEU A 40 -0.35 16.21 5.41
C LEU A 40 0.61 17.38 5.67
N TRP A 41 0.72 17.81 6.91
CA TRP A 41 1.53 18.97 7.32
C TRP A 41 2.55 18.56 8.39
N ARG A 42 3.73 19.23 8.37
CA ARG A 42 4.76 19.10 9.41
C ARG A 42 5.19 17.64 9.60
N GLU A 43 5.11 17.13 10.82
CA GLU A 43 5.49 15.78 11.24
C GLU A 43 4.71 14.70 10.46
N ALA A 44 3.41 14.94 10.21
CA ALA A 44 2.59 14.02 9.42
C ALA A 44 3.04 13.89 7.95
N ALA A 45 3.83 14.85 7.44
CA ALA A 45 4.41 14.80 6.09
C ALA A 45 5.79 14.13 6.04
N VAL A 46 6.43 13.86 7.19
CA VAL A 46 7.84 13.43 7.27
C VAL A 46 7.98 12.08 7.98
N ASP A 47 7.33 11.88 9.13
CA ASP A 47 7.71 10.79 10.05
C ASP A 47 7.23 9.40 9.60
N ALA A 48 6.24 9.32 8.71
CA ALA A 48 5.87 8.08 8.04
C ALA A 48 5.07 8.37 6.77
N ALA A 49 5.74 9.07 5.84
CA ALA A 49 5.22 9.37 4.52
C ALA A 49 4.64 8.10 3.87
N PRO A 50 3.35 8.08 3.55
CA PRO A 50 2.72 6.95 2.86
C PRO A 50 3.45 6.66 1.55
N GLN A 51 3.73 5.37 1.28
CA GLN A 51 4.29 4.95 0.01
C GLN A 51 3.19 4.57 -0.98
N LEU A 52 3.50 4.72 -2.27
CA LEU A 52 2.64 4.29 -3.37
C LEU A 52 2.31 2.80 -3.26
N GLY A 53 1.02 2.49 -3.25
CA GLY A 53 0.51 1.12 -3.09
C GLY A 53 0.28 0.67 -1.64
N ASP A 54 0.58 1.48 -0.62
CA ASP A 54 0.26 1.13 0.77
C ASP A 54 -1.25 1.21 1.02
N ASN A 55 -1.81 0.16 1.63
CA ASN A 55 -3.15 0.22 2.23
C ASN A 55 -3.04 0.87 3.60
N MET A 56 -3.64 2.05 3.74
CA MET A 56 -3.54 2.85 4.95
C MET A 56 -4.91 3.29 5.44
N LYS A 57 -5.08 3.27 6.76
CA LYS A 57 -6.21 3.86 7.46
C LYS A 57 -5.78 5.19 8.05
N PHE A 58 -6.50 6.25 7.75
CA PHE A 58 -6.30 7.56 8.34
C PHE A 58 -7.45 7.89 9.29
N THR A 59 -7.13 8.48 10.44
CA THR A 59 -8.12 8.91 11.43
C THR A 59 -7.90 10.37 11.82
N HIS A 60 -8.95 11.02 12.35
CA HIS A 60 -8.89 12.40 12.84
C HIS A 60 -8.40 13.41 11.78
N LEU A 61 -8.96 13.30 10.57
CA LEU A 61 -8.76 14.26 9.49
C LEU A 61 -9.84 15.35 9.54
N LYS A 62 -9.48 16.57 9.17
CA LYS A 62 -10.44 17.68 9.06
C LYS A 62 -10.74 17.97 7.60
N VAL A 63 -12.02 18.01 7.24
CA VAL A 63 -12.47 18.45 5.92
C VAL A 63 -12.32 19.97 5.82
N LYS A 64 -11.75 20.44 4.71
CA LYS A 64 -11.73 21.85 4.32
C LYS A 64 -12.17 21.97 2.87
N SER A 65 -12.91 23.02 2.57
CA SER A 65 -13.13 23.44 1.18
C SER A 65 -11.85 24.06 0.63
N SER A 66 -11.51 23.69 -0.60
CA SER A 66 -10.47 24.31 -1.41
C SER A 66 -11.05 24.67 -2.78
N ASP A 67 -10.31 25.45 -3.56
CA ASP A 67 -10.69 25.81 -4.94
C ASP A 67 -10.88 24.58 -5.85
N TYR A 68 -10.35 23.42 -5.45
CA TYR A 68 -10.45 22.14 -6.15
C TYR A 68 -11.44 21.17 -5.50
N GLY A 69 -12.34 21.67 -4.64
CA GLY A 69 -13.34 20.89 -3.92
C GLY A 69 -12.94 20.54 -2.49
N LEU A 70 -13.65 19.58 -1.88
CA LEU A 70 -13.41 19.15 -0.51
C LEU A 70 -12.08 18.40 -0.40
N GLN A 71 -11.21 18.86 0.49
CA GLN A 71 -9.93 18.24 0.79
C GLN A 71 -9.83 17.90 2.27
N LEU A 72 -9.15 16.80 2.56
CA LEU A 72 -8.86 16.38 3.92
C LEU A 72 -7.51 16.93 4.36
N HIS A 73 -7.44 17.46 5.56
CA HIS A 73 -6.22 18.00 6.14
C HIS A 73 -5.86 17.23 7.39
N SER A 74 -4.56 16.95 7.57
CA SER A 74 -4.05 16.45 8.83
C SER A 74 -4.26 17.48 9.94
N THR A 75 -4.53 16.98 11.13
CA THR A 75 -4.59 17.72 12.39
C THR A 75 -3.49 17.19 13.32
N THR A 76 -3.29 17.84 14.47
CA THR A 76 -2.36 17.37 15.51
C THR A 76 -2.71 15.97 16.03
N TYR A 77 -3.97 15.53 15.88
CA TYR A 77 -4.45 14.23 16.33
C TYR A 77 -4.53 13.20 15.21
N THR A 78 -4.07 13.54 13.99
CA THR A 78 -4.11 12.60 12.87
C THR A 78 -3.18 11.43 13.14
N ALA A 79 -3.76 10.23 13.16
CA ALA A 79 -3.03 8.98 13.20
C ALA A 79 -3.27 8.22 11.88
N PHE A 80 -2.22 7.57 11.38
CA PHE A 80 -2.29 6.68 10.23
C PHE A 80 -1.73 5.31 10.59
N GLU A 81 -2.38 4.26 10.11
CA GLU A 81 -2.02 2.87 10.37
C GLU A 81 -1.96 2.11 9.04
N LYS A 82 -0.86 1.37 8.82
CA LYS A 82 -0.78 0.43 7.70
C LYS A 82 -1.75 -0.71 7.96
N THR A 83 -2.69 -0.91 7.05
CA THR A 83 -3.71 -1.96 7.15
C THR A 83 -3.24 -3.14 6.31
N LYS A 84 -3.27 -4.34 6.89
CA LYS A 84 -3.06 -5.58 6.13
C LYS A 84 -4.22 -5.75 5.14
N ALA A 85 -3.89 -6.00 3.88
CA ALA A 85 -4.85 -6.40 2.87
C ALA A 85 -4.73 -7.90 2.66
N THR A 86 -5.80 -8.63 2.93
CA THR A 86 -5.86 -10.06 2.62
C THR A 86 -6.46 -10.20 1.23
N ALA A 87 -5.63 -10.60 0.26
CA ALA A 87 -6.10 -11.00 -1.05
C ALA A 87 -6.33 -12.51 -1.03
N MET A 88 -7.59 -12.90 -1.21
CA MET A 88 -7.97 -14.31 -1.32
C MET A 88 -7.74 -14.77 -2.76
N ALA A 89 -7.03 -15.89 -2.92
CA ALA A 89 -6.71 -16.57 -4.19
C ALA A 89 -6.03 -15.67 -5.24
N VAL A 90 -4.73 -15.49 -5.09
CA VAL A 90 -3.87 -14.82 -6.08
C VAL A 90 -3.08 -15.88 -6.84
N LYS A 91 -3.11 -15.78 -8.17
CA LYS A 91 -2.39 -16.69 -9.06
C LYS A 91 -1.02 -16.12 -9.41
N VAL A 92 0.03 -16.85 -9.04
CA VAL A 92 1.43 -16.48 -9.27
C VAL A 92 1.88 -17.11 -10.59
N SER A 93 2.24 -16.27 -11.56
CA SER A 93 2.75 -16.68 -12.87
C SER A 93 4.28 -16.83 -12.90
N GLY A 94 5.00 -16.15 -12.01
CA GLY A 94 6.45 -16.15 -12.03
C GLY A 94 7.07 -15.62 -10.75
N VAL A 95 8.35 -15.93 -10.56
CA VAL A 95 9.15 -15.51 -9.41
C VAL A 95 10.48 -14.99 -9.93
N MET A 96 10.91 -13.85 -9.43
CA MET A 96 12.21 -13.26 -9.71
C MET A 96 13.03 -13.19 -8.43
N ASP A 97 14.31 -13.58 -8.48
CA ASP A 97 15.21 -13.32 -7.36
C ASP A 97 15.43 -11.81 -7.24
N GLY A 98 15.08 -11.27 -6.07
CA GLY A 98 15.24 -9.87 -5.73
C GLY A 98 16.55 -9.63 -4.98
N ARG A 99 16.47 -8.85 -3.89
CA ARG A 99 17.60 -8.61 -2.99
C ARG A 99 17.85 -9.84 -2.11
N ALA A 100 19.05 -9.95 -1.53
CA ALA A 100 19.46 -11.09 -0.71
C ALA A 100 18.37 -11.51 0.32
N GLY A 101 17.72 -12.65 0.06
CA GLY A 101 16.66 -13.21 0.92
C GLY A 101 15.21 -12.82 0.56
N ILE A 102 15.01 -11.99 -0.48
CA ILE A 102 13.69 -11.54 -0.94
C ILE A 102 13.50 -11.98 -2.40
N VAL A 103 12.32 -12.51 -2.71
CA VAL A 103 11.88 -12.83 -4.07
C VAL A 103 10.69 -11.95 -4.44
N THR A 104 10.61 -11.55 -5.70
CA THR A 104 9.49 -10.77 -6.23
C THR A 104 8.57 -11.71 -7.01
N LEU A 105 7.33 -11.85 -6.55
CA LEU A 105 6.28 -12.62 -7.22
C LEU A 105 5.65 -11.77 -8.31
N LEU A 106 5.53 -12.34 -9.50
CA LEU A 106 4.73 -11.82 -10.61
C LEU A 106 3.38 -12.54 -10.61
N LEU A 107 2.32 -11.77 -10.45
CA LEU A 107 0.94 -12.25 -10.46
C LEU A 107 0.36 -12.19 -11.89
N ASP A 108 -0.68 -13.00 -12.16
CA ASP A 108 -1.37 -13.04 -13.47
C ASP A 108 -1.95 -11.67 -13.88
N ASP A 109 -2.27 -10.80 -12.92
CA ASP A 109 -2.77 -9.44 -13.16
C ASP A 109 -1.67 -8.42 -13.52
N GLY A 110 -0.42 -8.88 -13.60
CA GLY A 110 0.75 -8.04 -13.86
C GLY A 110 1.30 -7.31 -12.62
N THR A 111 0.72 -7.53 -11.44
CA THR A 111 1.20 -6.95 -10.19
C THR A 111 2.46 -7.68 -9.71
N MET A 112 3.42 -6.92 -9.21
CA MET A 112 4.64 -7.44 -8.59
C MET A 112 4.62 -7.21 -7.08
N LEU A 113 4.89 -8.26 -6.29
CA LEU A 113 4.92 -8.21 -4.83
C LEU A 113 6.19 -8.84 -4.28
N ASP A 114 6.76 -8.24 -3.24
CA ASP A 114 7.98 -8.76 -2.62
C ASP A 114 7.64 -9.69 -1.44
N ILE A 115 8.36 -10.81 -1.33
CA ILE A 115 8.22 -11.77 -0.23
C ILE A 115 9.58 -12.32 0.20
N GLU A 116 9.71 -12.68 1.48
CA GLU A 116 10.87 -13.43 1.94
C GLU A 116 10.96 -14.80 1.25
N LYS A 117 12.17 -15.15 0.81
CA LYS A 117 12.45 -16.41 0.13
C LYS A 117 12.04 -17.61 0.96
N THR A 118 12.22 -17.55 2.28
CA THR A 118 11.83 -18.58 3.28
C THR A 118 10.35 -18.92 3.23
N LEU A 119 9.48 -17.92 3.02
CA LEU A 119 8.03 -18.09 2.92
C LEU A 119 7.62 -18.66 1.56
N TRP A 120 8.43 -18.43 0.52
CA TRP A 120 8.17 -18.91 -0.84
C TRP A 120 8.69 -20.32 -1.12
N VAL A 121 9.80 -20.76 -0.50
CA VAL A 121 10.41 -22.09 -0.70
C VAL A 121 9.41 -23.25 -0.82
N PRO A 122 8.37 -23.38 0.05
CA PRO A 122 7.43 -24.51 -0.06
C PRO A 122 6.60 -24.54 -1.35
N PHE A 123 6.45 -23.42 -2.06
CA PHE A 123 5.66 -23.31 -3.29
C PHE A 123 6.52 -23.34 -4.57
N ASP A 124 7.85 -23.32 -4.44
CA ASP A 124 8.79 -23.31 -5.57
C ASP A 124 8.64 -24.54 -6.48
N GLU A 125 8.47 -25.71 -5.87
CA GLU A 125 8.25 -26.98 -6.57
C GLU A 125 6.86 -27.07 -7.21
N GLU A 126 5.87 -26.36 -6.67
CA GLU A 126 4.52 -26.28 -7.26
C GLU A 126 4.52 -25.37 -8.48
N LEU A 127 5.27 -24.26 -8.45
CA LEU A 127 5.37 -23.34 -9.59
C LEU A 127 6.00 -23.99 -10.82
N LYS A 128 6.95 -24.91 -10.64
CA LYS A 128 7.54 -25.69 -11.74
C LYS A 128 6.52 -26.56 -12.48
N LYS A 129 5.41 -26.91 -11.84
CA LYS A 129 4.33 -27.74 -12.41
C LYS A 129 3.25 -26.89 -13.10
N GLY A 130 3.20 -25.60 -12.81
CA GLY A 130 2.21 -24.68 -13.34
C GLY A 130 1.96 -23.50 -12.41
N PRO A 131 1.10 -22.54 -12.80
CA PRO A 131 0.80 -21.39 -11.96
C PRO A 131 0.14 -21.81 -10.64
N VAL A 132 0.59 -21.20 -9.54
CA VAL A 132 0.15 -21.56 -8.18
C VAL A 132 -0.86 -20.54 -7.66
N SER A 133 -1.98 -21.03 -7.13
CA SER A 133 -2.99 -20.19 -6.44
C SER A 133 -2.71 -20.17 -4.95
N VAL A 134 -2.36 -19.00 -4.41
CA VAL A 134 -2.04 -18.80 -2.99
C VAL A 134 -2.91 -17.71 -2.38
N ASN A 135 -3.25 -17.87 -1.09
CA ASN A 135 -3.84 -16.79 -0.32
C ASN A 135 -2.71 -15.92 0.23
N VAL A 136 -2.69 -14.63 -0.11
CA VAL A 136 -1.62 -13.72 0.32
C VAL A 136 -2.19 -12.62 1.19
N THR A 137 -1.57 -12.41 2.35
CA THR A 137 -1.79 -11.22 3.17
C THR A 137 -0.66 -10.25 2.91
N THR A 138 -0.97 -9.12 2.29
CA THR A 138 -0.02 -8.06 1.96
C THR A 138 -0.09 -6.92 2.96
N LEU A 139 1.06 -6.29 3.19
CA LEU A 139 1.19 -5.02 3.91
C LEU A 139 1.93 -4.08 2.97
N GLY A 140 1.16 -3.32 2.19
CA GLY A 140 1.69 -2.53 1.08
C GLY A 140 2.18 -3.43 -0.05
N LYS A 141 3.44 -3.24 -0.47
CA LYS A 141 4.08 -4.04 -1.53
C LYS A 141 4.68 -5.37 -1.05
N SER A 142 4.66 -5.63 0.25
CA SER A 142 5.28 -6.82 0.84
C SER A 142 4.23 -7.83 1.26
N ILE A 143 4.46 -9.10 0.94
CA ILE A 143 3.66 -10.22 1.43
C ILE A 143 4.17 -10.60 2.82
N VAL A 144 3.27 -10.61 3.80
CA VAL A 144 3.59 -10.92 5.20
C VAL A 144 3.22 -12.37 5.53
N GLU A 145 2.17 -12.90 4.92
CA GLU A 145 1.71 -14.28 5.16
C GLU A 145 1.24 -14.92 3.85
N ILE A 146 1.60 -16.18 3.60
CA ILE A 146 1.03 -17.03 2.57
C ILE A 146 0.26 -18.18 3.22
N GLY A 147 -1.02 -18.31 2.88
CA GLY A 147 -1.84 -19.48 3.17
C GLY A 147 -1.94 -20.39 1.95
N ALA A 148 -1.73 -21.69 2.14
CA ALA A 148 -1.87 -22.69 1.07
C ALA A 148 -3.34 -23.03 0.79
N LYS A 149 -3.63 -23.19 -0.51
CA LYS A 149 -4.84 -23.73 -1.16
C LYS A 149 -6.21 -23.15 -0.76
N ALA A 150 -6.85 -22.51 -1.74
CA ALA A 150 -8.27 -22.77 -1.98
C ALA A 150 -8.34 -24.04 -2.83
N GLU A 151 -8.72 -25.15 -2.20
CA GLU A 151 -9.16 -26.36 -2.88
C GLU A 151 -10.51 -25.99 -3.55
N GLU A 152 -10.50 -25.80 -4.87
CA GLU A 152 -11.74 -25.74 -5.65
C GLU A 152 -12.39 -27.13 -5.57
N LEU A 153 -13.52 -27.21 -4.85
CA LEU A 153 -14.50 -28.28 -4.94
C LEU A 153 -15.47 -27.99 -6.09
#